data_AF-A0A959T4N1-F1
#
_entry.id   AF-A0A959T4N1-F1
#
_cell.length_a   1.000
_cell.length_b   1.000
_cell.length_c   1.000
_cell.angle_alpha   90.00
_cell.angle_beta   90.00
_cell.angle_gamma   90.00
#
_symmetry.space_group_name_H-M   'P 1'
#
loop_
_entity.id
_entity.type
_entity.pdbx_description
1 polymer ?
#
loop_
_entity_poly.entity_id
_entity_poly.type
_entity_poly.pdbx_seq_one_letter_code
_entity_poly.pdbx_strand_id
1 'polypeptide(L)'
;PGQTVDSFQRSIDHLQRMGCHDIKAWPLMLLPGTKLNEQKEQWGMQEEDVGEFRIPVVTRSNSFDRTGWEAMGNLARSLTPTARLEQVA
;
A
#
# COMPACT_ATOMS: atom_id res chain seq x y z
N PRO A 1 0.29 11.34 -4.18
CA PRO A 1 -0.20 11.08 -5.56
C PRO A 1 0.99 10.79 -6.49
N GLY A 2 0.84 9.93 -7.50
CA GLY A 2 1.93 9.60 -8.45
C GLY A 2 2.72 8.32 -8.15
N GLN A 3 2.31 7.53 -7.16
CA GLN A 3 2.96 6.24 -6.87
C GLN A 3 2.72 5.24 -8.01
N THR A 4 3.78 4.55 -8.40
CA THR A 4 3.78 3.39 -9.30
C THR A 4 4.33 2.16 -8.57
N VAL A 5 4.11 0.97 -9.12
CA VAL A 5 4.71 -0.29 -8.61
C VAL A 5 6.24 -0.17 -8.48
N ASP A 6 6.88 0.39 -9.50
CA ASP A 6 8.33 0.61 -9.53
C ASP A 6 8.80 1.62 -8.46
N SER A 7 8.08 2.75 -8.28
CA SER A 7 8.40 3.69 -7.20
C SER A 7 8.21 3.09 -5.80
N PHE A 8 7.23 2.19 -5.66
CA PHE A 8 6.96 1.47 -4.42
C PHE A 8 8.10 0.49 -4.11
N GLN A 9 8.52 -0.31 -5.09
CA GLN A 9 9.68 -1.20 -4.96
C GLN A 9 10.95 -0.43 -4.59
N ARG A 10 11.24 0.69 -5.26
CA ARG A 10 12.41 1.52 -4.91
C ARG A 10 12.39 2.02 -3.47
N SER A 11 11.21 2.32 -2.94
CA SER A 11 11.05 2.76 -1.55
C SER A 11 11.39 1.62 -0.58
N ILE A 12 10.95 0.40 -0.88
CA ILE A 12 11.31 -0.82 -0.13
C ILE A 12 12.83 -1.05 -0.19
N ASP A 13 13.40 -1.05 -1.39
CA ASP A 13 14.84 -1.30 -1.60
C ASP A 13 15.70 -0.27 -0.87
N HIS A 14 15.23 0.99 -0.81
CA HIS A 14 15.91 2.04 -0.06
C HIS A 14 15.90 1.75 1.44
N LEU A 15 14.74 1.41 2.02
CA LEU A 15 14.63 1.07 3.44
C LEU A 15 15.48 -0.15 3.80
N GLN A 16 15.47 -1.19 2.97
CA GLN A 16 16.30 -2.39 3.19
C GLN A 16 17.80 -2.07 3.14
N ARG A 17 18.24 -1.22 2.21
CA ARG A 17 19.64 -0.76 2.15
C ARG A 17 20.06 0.05 3.39
N MET A 18 19.10 0.69 4.06
CA MET A 18 19.33 1.40 5.32
C MET A 18 19.31 0.48 6.55
N GLY A 19 19.14 -0.84 6.36
CA GLY A 19 19.06 -1.81 7.45
C GLY A 19 17.69 -1.92 8.11
N CYS A 20 16.63 -1.38 7.48
CA CYS A 20 15.26 -1.56 7.98
C CYS A 20 14.75 -2.95 7.56
N HIS A 21 14.52 -3.83 8.55
CA HIS A 21 14.06 -5.20 8.32
C HIS A 21 12.58 -5.43 8.64
N ASP A 22 11.99 -4.62 9.52
CA ASP A 22 10.54 -4.65 9.82
C ASP A 22 9.85 -3.52 9.03
N ILE A 23 9.47 -3.83 7.79
CA ILE A 23 8.80 -2.88 6.90
C ILE A 23 7.34 -3.28 6.76
N LYS A 24 6.45 -2.33 7.08
CA LYS A 24 5.01 -2.48 6.89
C LYS A 24 4.52 -1.43 5.90
N ALA A 25 3.69 -1.85 4.95
CA ALA A 25 3.07 -0.98 3.97
C ALA A 25 1.56 -1.21 3.96
N TRP A 26 0.81 -0.11 3.96
CA TRP A 26 -0.65 -0.11 4.02
C TRP A 26 -1.21 0.61 2.79
N PRO A 27 -2.38 0.18 2.29
CA PRO A 27 -3.07 0.92 1.23
C PRO A 27 -3.52 2.29 1.73
N LEU A 28 -3.62 3.25 0.81
CA LEU A 28 -4.06 4.61 1.12
C LEU A 28 -5.58 4.63 1.37
N MET A 29 -5.99 5.31 2.43
CA MET A 29 -7.39 5.65 2.72
C MET A 29 -7.57 7.16 2.61
N LEU A 30 -8.65 7.62 1.97
CA LEU A 30 -8.94 9.06 1.89
C LEU A 30 -9.78 9.48 3.09
N LEU A 31 -9.16 10.30 3.95
CA LEU A 31 -9.83 10.80 5.15
C LEU A 31 -10.64 12.06 4.80
N PRO A 32 -11.95 12.12 5.13
CA PRO A 32 -12.77 13.31 4.93
C PRO A 32 -12.16 14.55 5.58
N GLY A 33 -12.27 15.70 4.90
CA GLY A 33 -11.69 16.96 5.36
C GLY A 33 -10.18 17.11 5.15
N THR A 34 -9.52 16.14 4.50
CA THR A 34 -8.14 16.31 4.05
C THR A 34 -8.07 16.89 2.65
N LYS A 35 -7.04 17.71 2.38
CA LYS A 35 -6.74 18.23 1.05
C LYS A 35 -6.63 17.11 -0.01
N LEU A 36 -6.12 15.94 0.38
CA LEU A 36 -6.00 14.81 -0.52
C LEU A 36 -7.36 14.26 -0.95
N ASN A 37 -8.32 14.22 -0.01
CA ASN A 37 -9.70 13.84 -0.29
C ASN A 37 -10.40 14.85 -1.19
N GLU A 38 -10.20 16.16 -0.97
CA GLU A 38 -10.70 17.23 -1.85
C GLU A 38 -10.16 17.12 -3.28
N GLN A 39 -8.94 16.59 -3.42
CA GLN A 39 -8.26 16.41 -4.71
C GLN A 39 -8.45 15.00 -5.31
N LYS A 40 -9.38 14.19 -4.79
CA LYS A 40 -9.63 12.81 -5.26
C LYS A 40 -9.80 12.74 -6.78
N GLU A 41 -10.64 13.59 -7.34
CA GLU A 41 -10.92 13.65 -8.77
C GLU A 41 -9.69 14.08 -9.58
N GLN A 42 -8.98 15.12 -9.13
CA GLN A 42 -7.75 15.61 -9.76
C GLN A 42 -6.72 14.49 -9.94
N TRP A 43 -6.62 13.59 -8.96
CA TRP A 43 -5.67 12.48 -8.96
C TRP A 43 -6.25 11.17 -9.50
N GLY A 44 -7.48 11.19 -10.01
CA GLY A 44 -8.18 10.03 -10.56
C GLY A 44 -8.36 8.89 -9.57
N MET A 45 -8.44 9.20 -8.27
CA MET A 45 -8.46 8.21 -7.20
C MET A 45 -9.84 7.53 -7.13
N GLN A 46 -9.85 6.21 -7.19
CA GLN A 46 -11.06 5.39 -6.99
C GLN A 46 -10.86 4.51 -5.76
N GLU A 47 -11.91 4.43 -4.95
CA GLU A 47 -11.92 3.67 -3.70
C GLU A 47 -12.80 2.44 -3.85
N GLU A 48 -12.37 1.33 -3.24
CA GLU A 48 -13.14 0.10 -3.12
C GLU A 48 -13.10 -0.38 -1.67
N ASP A 49 -14.20 -0.99 -1.23
CA ASP A 49 -14.27 -1.68 0.05
C ASP A 49 -13.47 -2.98 -0.05
N VAL A 50 -12.39 -3.11 0.72
CA VAL A 50 -11.53 -4.31 0.71
C VAL A 50 -11.51 -5.02 2.05
N GLY A 51 -11.29 -6.34 1.99
CA GLY A 51 -11.17 -7.21 3.15
C GLY A 51 -12.49 -7.50 3.86
N GLU A 52 -12.41 -8.26 4.95
CA GLU A 52 -13.56 -8.69 5.75
C GLU A 52 -14.32 -7.50 6.35
N PHE A 53 -13.60 -6.46 6.77
CA PHE A 53 -14.17 -5.27 7.39
C PHE A 53 -14.63 -4.20 6.39
N ARG A 54 -14.55 -4.49 5.08
CA ARG A 54 -14.98 -3.56 4.00
C ARG A 54 -14.39 -2.15 4.15
N ILE A 55 -13.09 -2.07 4.39
CA ILE A 55 -12.42 -0.78 4.60
C ILE A 55 -12.25 -0.10 3.24
N PRO A 56 -12.70 1.16 3.06
CA PRO A 56 -12.53 1.87 1.80
C PRO A 56 -11.07 2.27 1.63
N VAL A 57 -10.46 1.83 0.53
CA VAL A 57 -9.08 2.18 0.20
C VAL A 57 -8.95 2.53 -1.27
N VAL A 58 -7.95 3.34 -1.61
CA VAL A 58 -7.65 3.72 -2.98
C VAL A 58 -7.02 2.54 -3.71
N THR A 59 -7.76 1.96 -4.66
CA THR A 59 -7.31 0.81 -5.47
C THR A 59 -6.93 1.20 -6.90
N ARG A 60 -7.14 2.46 -7.27
CA ARG A 60 -6.73 3.04 -8.55
C ARG A 60 -6.46 4.53 -8.42
N SER A 61 -5.53 5.05 -9.22
CA SER A 61 -5.28 6.47 -9.41
C SER A 61 -4.80 6.75 -10.84
N ASN A 62 -4.42 7.99 -11.15
CA ASN A 62 -3.79 8.31 -12.43
C ASN A 62 -2.44 7.59 -12.66
N SER A 63 -1.78 7.07 -11.62
CA SER A 63 -0.45 6.46 -11.72
C SER A 63 -0.40 4.94 -11.52
N PHE A 64 -1.53 4.32 -11.15
CA PHE A 64 -1.65 2.87 -11.05
C PHE A 64 -3.11 2.44 -11.21
N ASP A 65 -3.31 1.26 -11.77
CA ASP A 65 -4.61 0.60 -11.86
C ASP A 65 -4.75 -0.51 -10.82
N ARG A 66 -5.85 -1.25 -10.90
CA ARG A 66 -6.16 -2.35 -9.98
C ARG A 66 -5.05 -3.40 -9.94
N THR A 67 -4.48 -3.77 -11.10
CA THR A 67 -3.38 -4.74 -11.17
C THR A 67 -2.12 -4.19 -10.51
N GLY A 68 -1.80 -2.91 -10.71
CA GLY A 68 -0.70 -2.24 -10.01
C GLY A 68 -0.90 -2.21 -8.50
N TRP A 69 -2.12 -1.95 -8.03
CA TRP A 69 -2.46 -2.01 -6.61
C TRP A 69 -2.25 -3.40 -6.03
N GLU A 70 -2.70 -4.46 -6.72
CA GLU A 70 -2.51 -5.85 -6.29
C GLU A 70 -1.02 -6.24 -6.25
N ALA A 71 -0.23 -5.80 -7.24
CA ALA A 71 1.21 -6.01 -7.26
C ALA A 71 1.90 -5.38 -6.05
N MET A 72 1.56 -4.13 -5.71
CA MET A 72 2.08 -3.46 -4.50
C MET A 72 1.61 -4.17 -3.22
N GLY A 73 0.37 -4.66 -3.18
CA GLY A 73 -0.14 -5.46 -2.07
C GLY A 73 0.59 -6.79 -1.89
N ASN A 74 0.99 -7.46 -2.98
CA ASN A 74 1.81 -8.67 -2.94
C ASN A 74 3.20 -8.38 -2.37
N LEU A 75 3.82 -7.30 -2.83
CA LEU A 75 5.10 -6.83 -2.30
C LEU A 75 5.00 -6.54 -0.80
N ALA A 76 4.00 -5.77 -0.36
CA ALA A 76 3.77 -5.44 1.05
C ALA A 76 3.63 -6.70 1.93
N ARG A 77 2.89 -7.72 1.48
CA ARG A 77 2.72 -8.98 2.20
C ARG A 77 4.03 -9.77 2.32
N SER A 78 4.89 -9.71 1.30
CA SER A 78 6.20 -10.38 1.33
C SER A 78 7.20 -9.76 2.32
N LEU A 79 6.97 -8.51 2.74
CA LEU A 79 7.82 -7.80 3.70
C LEU A 79 7.52 -8.17 5.16
N THR A 80 6.32 -8.69 5.42
CA THR A 80 5.95 -9.11 6.77
C THR A 80 6.72 -10.39 7.07
N PRO A 81 7.58 -10.43 8.10
CA PRO A 81 8.23 -11.66 8.50
C PRO A 81 7.14 -12.72 8.71
N THR A 82 7.23 -13.86 8.01
CA THR A 82 6.46 -15.04 8.40
C THR A 82 6.80 -15.27 9.87
N ALA A 83 5.83 -15.04 10.76
CA ALA A 83 6.06 -15.16 12.19
C ALA A 83 6.82 -16.47 12.43
N ARG A 84 8.02 -16.36 13.00
CA ARG A 84 8.76 -17.49 13.53
C ARG A 84 7.76 -18.27 14.36
N LEU A 85 7.43 -19.50 13.94
CA LEU A 85 6.77 -20.47 14.79
C LEU A 85 7.73 -20.69 15.97
N GLU A 86 7.61 -19.88 17.02
CA GLU A 86 8.14 -20.24 18.32
C GLU A 86 7.23 -21.34 18.83
N GLN A 87 7.54 -22.57 18.39
CA GLN A 87 7.32 -23.75 19.19
C GLN A 87 8.05 -23.54 20.51
N VAL A 88 7.33 -23.04 21.51
CA VAL A 88 7.68 -23.29 22.90
C VAL A 88 6.89 -24.52 23.33
N ALA A 89 7.67 -25.58 23.52
CA ALA A 89 7.30 -26.88 24.05
C ALA A 89 6.80 -26.81 25.50
#